data_AF-A0A1V4SR37-F1
#
_entry.id   AF-A0A1V4SR37-F1
#
_cell.length_a   1.000
_cell.length_b   1.000
_cell.length_c   1.000
_cell.angle_alpha   90.00
_cell.angle_beta   90.00
_cell.angle_gamma   90.00
#
_symmetry.space_group_name_H-M   'P 1'
#
loop_
_entity.id
_entity.type
_entity.pdbx_description
1 polymer ?
#
loop_
_entity_poly.entity_id
_entity_poly.type
_entity_poly.pdbx_seq_one_letter_code
_entity_poly.pdbx_strand_id
1 'polypeptide(L)'
;MAKLNVEVEVDWLDESESLDDVIKSEVLHKVSKMIEDRLTAKALEKFESKVVECAEQIETRVVELSNKVIDDFVLTQRFPQPKNSYDDNPETKTIQEIFISKLDSCLTRSVDENGNYTTSSYSSKGTRLEWLTGKLAEKYADELVKKHVKDVKGHIEKYILDKVKGEILVQLSDSVLSKIDFSKIK
;
A
#
# COMPACT_ATOMS: atom_id res chain seq x y z
N MET A 1 -27.22 -29.83 88.11
CA MET A 1 -26.85 -28.82 87.10
C MET A 1 -25.58 -29.31 86.42
N ALA A 2 -25.67 -29.69 85.15
CA ALA A 2 -24.52 -30.23 84.43
C ALA A 2 -23.58 -29.08 84.04
N LYS A 3 -22.34 -29.11 84.55
CA LYS A 3 -21.23 -28.30 84.05
C LYS A 3 -20.55 -29.10 82.96
N LEU A 4 -20.57 -28.58 81.73
CA LEU A 4 -19.91 -29.18 80.59
C LEU A 4 -18.58 -28.44 80.41
N ASN A 5 -17.48 -29.06 80.84
CA ASN A 5 -16.13 -28.61 80.57
C ASN A 5 -15.67 -29.29 79.28
N VAL A 6 -15.41 -28.50 78.23
CA VAL A 6 -14.79 -28.99 77.00
C VAL A 6 -13.33 -28.55 77.04
N GLU A 7 -12.44 -29.51 77.26
CA GLU A 7 -11.01 -29.36 76.97
C GLU A 7 -10.79 -29.81 75.52
N VAL A 8 -10.25 -28.91 74.70
CA VAL A 8 -9.85 -29.18 73.32
C VAL A 8 -8.33 -29.20 73.30
N GLU A 9 -7.73 -30.39 73.26
CA GLU A 9 -6.30 -30.53 73.00
C GLU A 9 -6.05 -30.41 71.50
N VAL A 10 -5.33 -29.35 71.13
CA VAL A 10 -4.89 -29.10 69.75
C VAL A 10 -3.51 -29.72 69.59
N ASP A 11 -3.50 -31.01 69.26
CA ASP A 11 -2.28 -31.85 69.12
C ASP A 11 -1.59 -31.66 67.76
N TRP A 12 -1.38 -30.40 67.35
CA TRP A 12 -0.77 -30.04 66.05
C TRP A 12 0.24 -28.89 66.12
N LEU A 13 0.56 -28.39 67.31
CA LEU A 13 1.59 -27.37 67.51
C LEU A 13 2.66 -27.91 68.46
N ASP A 14 3.86 -28.14 67.92
CA ASP A 14 5.06 -28.38 68.72
C ASP A 14 5.27 -27.18 69.67
N GLU A 15 5.63 -27.46 70.92
CA GLU A 15 5.59 -26.56 72.11
C GLU A 15 6.47 -25.28 72.05
N SER A 16 6.95 -24.85 70.89
CA SER A 16 7.82 -23.67 70.77
C SER A 16 7.37 -22.58 69.80
N GLU A 17 6.33 -22.77 68.98
CA GLU A 17 5.85 -21.72 68.06
C GLU A 17 4.36 -21.44 68.21
N SER A 18 4.03 -20.16 68.42
CA SER A 18 2.63 -19.74 68.50
C SER A 18 1.99 -19.80 67.12
N LEU A 19 0.71 -20.20 67.06
CA LEU A 19 -0.11 -20.20 65.82
C LEU A 19 -0.01 -18.86 65.06
N ASP A 20 0.17 -17.76 65.79
CA ASP A 20 0.30 -16.40 65.26
C ASP A 20 1.63 -16.20 64.51
N ASP A 21 2.71 -16.88 64.91
CA ASP A 21 4.00 -16.83 64.24
C ASP A 21 3.99 -17.64 62.94
N VAL A 22 3.33 -18.81 62.95
CA VAL A 22 3.13 -19.63 61.74
C VAL A 22 2.26 -18.90 60.71
N ILE A 23 1.18 -18.24 61.15
CA ILE A 23 0.33 -17.42 60.26
C ILE A 23 1.11 -16.23 59.71
N LYS A 24 1.91 -15.54 60.54
CA LYS A 24 2.77 -14.42 60.08
C LYS A 24 3.78 -14.88 59.04
N SER A 25 4.46 -16.01 59.25
CA SER A 25 5.44 -16.53 58.30
C SER A 25 4.81 -16.96 56.97
N GLU A 26 3.64 -17.61 57.02
CA GLU A 26 2.87 -18.02 55.84
C GLU A 26 2.42 -16.81 55.02
N VAL A 27 1.89 -15.77 55.70
CA VAL A 27 1.47 -14.51 55.06
C VAL A 27 2.67 -13.76 54.49
N LEU A 28 3.78 -13.66 55.23
CA LEU A 28 5.03 -13.04 54.74
C LEU A 28 5.58 -13.77 53.51
N HIS A 29 5.56 -15.10 53.52
CA HIS A 29 6.04 -15.90 52.41
C HIS A 29 5.15 -15.74 51.17
N LYS A 30 3.82 -15.79 51.32
CA LYS A 30 2.89 -15.53 50.22
C LYS A 30 3.04 -14.12 49.66
N VAL A 31 3.15 -13.11 50.52
CA VAL A 31 3.32 -11.72 50.09
C VAL A 31 4.66 -11.53 49.38
N SER A 32 5.76 -12.08 49.90
CA SER A 32 7.06 -12.07 49.21
C SER A 32 6.99 -12.74 47.85
N LYS A 33 6.42 -13.94 47.76
CA LYS A 33 6.28 -14.67 46.50
C LYS A 33 5.44 -13.90 45.49
N MET A 34 4.32 -13.30 45.93
CA MET A 34 3.49 -12.45 45.06
C MET A 34 4.24 -11.20 44.57
N ILE A 35 5.10 -10.61 45.40
CA ILE A 35 5.92 -9.46 45.04
C ILE A 35 7.00 -9.90 44.03
N GLU A 36 7.67 -11.03 44.26
CA GLU A 36 8.65 -11.62 43.35
C GLU A 36 8.04 -11.95 41.99
N ASP A 37 6.89 -12.61 41.94
CA ASP A 37 6.18 -12.95 40.71
C ASP A 37 5.77 -11.69 39.93
N ARG A 38 5.32 -10.64 40.64
CA ARG A 38 4.97 -9.36 40.00
C ARG A 38 6.18 -8.59 39.50
N LEU A 39 7.29 -8.61 40.24
CA LEU A 39 8.54 -7.96 39.85
C LEU A 39 9.15 -8.67 38.64
N THR A 40 9.19 -10.00 38.64
CA THR A 40 9.70 -10.81 37.53
C THR A 40 8.85 -10.64 36.28
N ALA A 41 7.51 -10.67 36.38
CA ALA A 41 6.63 -10.42 35.24
C ALA A 41 6.83 -9.03 34.62
N LYS A 42 6.90 -7.97 35.44
CA LYS A 42 7.16 -6.60 34.95
C LYS A 42 8.56 -6.43 34.38
N ALA A 43 9.55 -7.11 34.95
CA ALA A 43 10.91 -7.10 34.43
C ALA A 43 10.96 -7.79 33.07
N LEU A 44 10.28 -8.93 32.92
CA LEU A 44 10.17 -9.67 31.67
C LEU A 44 9.49 -8.82 30.58
N GLU A 45 8.35 -8.22 30.87
CA GLU A 45 7.61 -7.36 29.93
C GLU A 45 8.45 -6.18 29.43
N LYS A 46 9.15 -5.49 30.35
CA LYS A 46 10.06 -4.39 29.99
C LYS A 46 11.28 -4.87 29.20
N PHE A 47 11.73 -6.09 29.46
CA PHE A 47 12.86 -6.66 28.74
C PHE A 47 12.44 -7.04 27.32
N GLU A 48 11.32 -7.74 27.17
CA GLU A 48 10.71 -8.09 25.87
C GLU A 48 10.45 -6.85 25.02
N SER A 49 9.84 -5.80 25.59
CA SER A 49 9.59 -4.56 24.86
C SER A 49 10.87 -3.90 24.35
N LYS A 50 11.93 -3.89 25.18
CA LYS A 50 13.24 -3.34 24.79
C LYS A 50 13.94 -4.20 23.74
N VAL A 51 13.80 -5.53 23.80
CA VAL A 51 14.34 -6.44 22.80
C VAL A 51 13.70 -6.19 21.44
N VAL A 52 12.37 -6.02 21.40
CA VAL A 52 11.64 -5.69 20.17
C VAL A 52 12.08 -4.33 19.61
N GLU A 53 12.13 -3.28 20.45
CA GLU A 53 12.57 -1.95 20.03
C GLU A 53 14.01 -1.96 19.50
N CYS A 54 14.92 -2.68 20.16
CA CYS A 54 16.28 -2.85 19.66
C CYS A 54 16.33 -3.60 18.33
N ALA A 55 15.49 -4.62 18.14
CA ALA A 55 15.43 -5.35 16.87
C ALA A 55 14.97 -4.45 15.71
N GLU A 56 13.94 -3.62 15.92
CA GLU A 56 13.44 -2.67 14.93
C GLU A 56 14.49 -1.58 14.59
N GLN A 57 15.22 -1.09 15.60
CA GLN A 57 16.31 -0.14 15.39
C GLN A 57 17.46 -0.75 14.59
N ILE A 58 17.82 -2.00 14.87
CA ILE A 58 18.85 -2.74 14.13
C ILE A 58 18.41 -2.91 12.67
N GLU A 59 17.18 -3.35 12.42
CA GLU A 59 16.65 -3.54 11.06
C GLU A 59 16.71 -2.22 10.27
N THR A 60 16.20 -1.13 10.85
CA THR A 60 16.24 0.20 10.24
C THR A 60 17.68 0.61 9.91
N ARG A 61 18.60 0.40 10.86
CA ARG A 61 20.00 0.77 10.67
C ARG A 61 20.70 -0.07 9.61
N VAL A 62 20.39 -1.37 9.53
CA VAL A 62 20.92 -2.26 8.50
C VAL A 62 20.45 -1.82 7.12
N VAL A 63 19.18 -1.45 6.98
CA VAL A 63 18.64 -0.92 5.72
C VAL A 63 19.33 0.38 5.33
N GLU A 64 19.47 1.34 6.26
CA GLU A 64 20.16 2.61 6.00
C GLU A 64 21.62 2.41 5.55
N LEU A 65 22.36 1.54 6.25
CA LEU A 65 23.76 1.26 5.92
C LEU A 65 23.87 0.53 4.58
N SER A 66 22.99 -0.42 4.31
CA SER A 66 22.96 -1.14 3.04
C SER A 66 22.70 -0.18 1.87
N ASN A 67 21.69 0.69 2.01
CA ASN A 67 21.39 1.71 1.01
C ASN A 67 22.57 2.67 0.84
N LYS A 68 23.19 3.12 1.92
CA LYS A 68 24.37 3.99 1.85
C LYS A 68 25.55 3.34 1.11
N VAL A 69 25.80 2.06 1.35
CA VAL A 69 26.86 1.31 0.64
C VAL A 69 26.52 1.17 -0.84
N ILE A 70 25.26 0.88 -1.18
CA ILE A 70 24.80 0.80 -2.57
C ILE A 70 24.92 2.16 -3.26
N ASP A 71 24.45 3.23 -2.63
CA ASP A 71 24.51 4.58 -3.16
C ASP A 71 25.96 5.01 -3.39
N ASP A 72 26.84 4.80 -2.40
CA ASP A 72 28.26 5.09 -2.51
C ASP A 72 28.89 4.30 -3.65
N PHE A 73 28.58 3.00 -3.77
CA PHE A 73 29.08 2.17 -4.86
C PHE A 73 28.61 2.65 -6.23
N VAL A 74 27.33 2.99 -6.38
CA VAL A 74 26.74 3.45 -7.66
C VAL A 74 27.31 4.80 -8.08
N LEU A 75 27.57 5.69 -7.12
CA LEU A 75 28.01 7.07 -7.38
C LEU A 75 29.52 7.22 -7.50
N THR A 76 30.30 6.42 -6.78
CA THR A 76 31.76 6.60 -6.69
C THR A 76 32.55 5.59 -7.52
N GLN A 77 32.11 4.33 -7.59
CA GLN A 77 32.87 3.29 -8.27
C GLN A 77 32.90 3.56 -9.77
N ARG A 78 34.11 3.61 -10.34
CA ARG A 78 34.31 3.84 -11.78
C ARG A 78 34.69 2.54 -12.49
N PHE A 79 34.09 2.33 -13.65
CA PHE A 79 34.30 1.18 -14.52
C PHE A 79 34.83 1.64 -15.88
N PRO A 80 35.81 0.93 -16.47
CA PRO A 80 36.29 1.24 -17.80
C PRO A 80 35.19 0.98 -18.83
N GLN A 81 34.99 1.93 -19.75
CA GLN A 81 34.07 1.84 -20.87
C GLN A 81 34.83 2.16 -22.16
N PRO A 82 34.90 1.23 -23.13
CA PRO A 82 35.53 1.49 -24.40
C PRO A 82 34.69 2.51 -25.19
N LYS A 83 35.33 3.51 -25.81
CA LYS A 83 34.62 4.45 -26.70
C LYS A 83 34.21 3.78 -28.00
N ASN A 84 35.00 2.82 -28.46
CA ASN A 84 34.74 1.98 -29.63
C ASN A 84 35.48 0.63 -29.50
N SER A 85 35.26 -0.29 -30.43
CA SER A 85 35.84 -1.64 -30.42
C SER A 85 37.37 -1.71 -30.60
N TYR A 86 38.04 -0.56 -30.83
CA TYR A 86 39.46 -0.47 -31.16
C TYR A 86 40.21 0.52 -30.24
N ASP A 87 39.59 0.99 -29.16
CA ASP A 87 40.19 1.98 -28.27
C ASP A 87 41.00 1.31 -27.15
N ASP A 88 42.31 1.54 -27.17
CA ASP A 88 43.25 1.02 -26.16
C ASP A 88 43.21 1.82 -24.85
N ASN A 89 42.53 2.97 -24.81
CA ASN A 89 42.41 3.83 -23.63
C ASN A 89 40.95 4.02 -23.20
N PRO A 90 40.36 3.07 -22.45
CA PRO A 90 38.96 3.16 -22.04
C PRO A 90 38.73 4.32 -21.08
N GLU A 91 37.64 5.05 -21.30
CA GLU A 91 37.18 6.10 -20.39
C GLU A 91 36.54 5.45 -19.16
N THR A 92 36.85 5.94 -17.95
CA THR A 92 36.21 5.42 -16.74
C THR A 92 34.92 6.17 -16.46
N LYS A 93 33.83 5.46 -16.17
CA LYS A 93 32.51 6.02 -15.87
C LYS A 93 31.88 5.36 -14.65
N THR A 94 31.06 6.09 -13.90
CA THR A 94 30.27 5.52 -12.79
C THR A 94 29.09 4.72 -13.33
N ILE A 95 28.45 3.91 -12.47
CA ILE A 95 27.25 3.15 -12.85
C ILE A 95 26.14 4.10 -13.30
N GLN A 96 25.97 5.24 -12.61
CA GLN A 96 25.00 6.26 -12.98
C GLN A 96 25.26 6.81 -14.38
N GLU A 97 26.50 7.19 -14.69
CA GLU A 97 26.89 7.71 -16.00
C GLU A 97 26.67 6.67 -17.11
N ILE A 98 27.01 5.41 -16.85
CA ILE A 98 26.76 4.29 -17.77
C ILE A 98 25.26 4.13 -18.01
N PHE A 99 24.46 4.09 -16.95
CA PHE A 99 23.01 3.92 -17.04
C PHE A 99 22.36 5.05 -17.85
N ILE A 100 22.70 6.30 -17.54
CA ILE A 100 22.20 7.47 -18.29
C ILE A 100 22.56 7.35 -19.77
N SER A 101 23.81 7.01 -20.10
CA SER A 101 24.25 6.89 -21.50
C SER A 101 23.51 5.77 -22.25
N LYS A 102 23.21 4.64 -21.59
CA LYS A 102 22.46 3.54 -22.19
C LYS A 102 21.00 3.89 -22.36
N LEU A 103 20.40 4.56 -21.38
CA LEU A 103 19.03 5.03 -21.43
C LEU A 103 18.85 6.06 -22.55
N ASP A 104 19.74 7.05 -22.61
CA ASP A 104 19.74 8.07 -23.67
C ASP A 104 19.89 7.44 -25.05
N SER A 105 20.87 6.53 -25.23
CA SER A 105 21.02 5.78 -26.48
C SER A 105 19.77 4.95 -26.82
N CYS A 106 19.07 4.39 -25.84
CA CYS A 106 17.85 3.64 -26.07
C CYS A 106 16.71 4.55 -26.57
N LEU A 107 16.56 5.72 -25.96
CA LEU A 107 15.46 6.66 -26.24
C LEU A 107 15.67 7.46 -27.54
N THR A 108 16.92 7.76 -27.89
CA THR A 108 17.28 8.55 -29.07
C THR A 108 17.46 7.71 -30.35
N ARG A 109 17.52 6.38 -30.23
CA ARG A 109 17.59 5.49 -31.40
C ARG A 109 16.34 5.57 -32.26
N SER A 110 16.55 5.55 -33.57
CA SER A 110 15.47 5.44 -34.54
C SER A 110 14.74 4.10 -34.43
N VAL A 111 13.42 4.16 -34.55
CA VAL A 111 12.55 3.00 -34.50
C VAL A 111 11.65 2.91 -35.72
N ASP A 112 11.19 1.70 -36.04
CA ASP A 112 10.19 1.48 -37.07
C ASP A 112 8.77 1.78 -36.55
N GLU A 113 7.76 1.53 -37.38
CA GLU A 113 6.34 1.71 -37.03
C GLU A 113 5.89 0.91 -35.80
N ASN A 114 6.56 -0.20 -35.50
CA ASN A 114 6.26 -1.09 -34.39
C ASN A 114 7.11 -0.78 -33.15
N GLY A 115 7.98 0.23 -33.19
CA GLY A 115 8.87 0.60 -32.09
C GLY A 115 10.17 -0.23 -32.02
N ASN A 116 10.41 -1.12 -32.98
CA ASN A 116 11.64 -1.90 -33.06
C ASN A 116 12.79 -1.03 -33.54
N TYR A 117 14.00 -1.31 -33.06
CA TYR A 117 15.19 -0.61 -33.53
C TYR A 117 15.40 -0.82 -35.03
N THR A 118 15.64 0.27 -35.76
CA THR A 118 15.95 0.24 -37.19
C THR A 118 17.18 1.09 -37.52
N THR A 119 18.00 0.59 -38.43
CA THR A 119 19.09 1.35 -39.06
C THR A 119 18.70 1.92 -40.42
N SER A 120 17.53 1.54 -40.95
CA SER A 120 17.05 2.00 -42.26
C SER A 120 16.36 3.34 -42.12
N SER A 121 16.84 4.34 -42.85
CA SER A 121 16.22 5.67 -42.92
C SER A 121 14.81 5.63 -43.52
N TYR A 122 14.51 4.65 -44.38
CA TYR A 122 13.21 4.51 -45.02
C TYR A 122 12.12 3.97 -44.09
N SER A 123 12.49 3.09 -43.15
CA SER A 123 11.54 2.55 -42.17
C SER A 123 11.50 3.33 -40.87
N SER A 124 12.45 4.24 -40.65
CA SER A 124 12.51 5.10 -39.46
C SER A 124 11.26 5.98 -39.34
N LYS A 125 10.63 5.95 -38.16
CA LYS A 125 9.49 6.79 -37.77
C LYS A 125 9.86 7.81 -36.69
N GLY A 126 11.14 8.18 -36.64
CA GLY A 126 11.69 9.05 -35.60
C GLY A 126 12.36 8.24 -34.49
N THR A 127 12.73 8.95 -33.42
CA THR A 127 13.34 8.38 -32.23
C THR A 127 12.33 7.56 -31.42
N ARG A 128 12.82 6.65 -30.59
CA ARG A 128 11.97 5.86 -29.68
C ARG A 128 11.13 6.75 -28.76
N LEU A 129 11.70 7.86 -28.29
CA LEU A 129 10.98 8.84 -27.48
C LEU A 129 9.80 9.45 -28.24
N GLU A 130 10.01 9.88 -29.48
CA GLU A 130 8.96 10.44 -30.35
C GLU A 130 7.87 9.41 -30.68
N TRP A 131 8.26 8.15 -30.91
CA TRP A 131 7.30 7.07 -31.14
C TRP A 131 6.44 6.81 -29.89
N LEU A 132 7.06 6.75 -28.70
CA LEU A 132 6.34 6.55 -27.43
C LEU A 132 5.39 7.71 -27.12
N THR A 133 5.83 8.95 -27.31
CA THR A 133 4.99 10.14 -27.09
C THR A 133 3.84 10.19 -28.10
N GLY A 134 4.09 9.83 -29.36
CA GLY A 134 3.07 9.67 -30.39
C GLY A 134 2.01 8.63 -30.02
N LYS A 135 2.42 7.44 -29.56
CA LYS A 135 1.51 6.38 -29.09
C LYS A 135 0.70 6.80 -27.87
N LEU A 136 1.31 7.54 -26.96
CA LEU A 136 0.61 8.08 -25.79
C LEU A 136 -0.45 9.10 -26.21
N ALA A 137 -0.11 10.02 -27.12
CA ALA A 137 -1.04 11.00 -27.66
C ALA A 137 -2.20 10.34 -28.41
N GLU A 138 -1.92 9.32 -29.22
CA GLU A 138 -2.93 8.50 -29.94
C GLU A 138 -3.91 7.85 -28.95
N LYS A 139 -3.39 7.22 -27.89
CA LYS A 139 -4.23 6.61 -26.84
C LYS A 139 -5.15 7.63 -26.17
N TYR A 140 -4.62 8.81 -25.80
CA TYR A 140 -5.45 9.86 -25.19
C TYR A 140 -6.51 10.39 -26.16
N ALA A 141 -6.16 10.56 -27.44
CA ALA A 141 -7.12 10.97 -28.47
C ALA A 141 -8.23 9.92 -28.63
N ASP A 142 -7.89 8.63 -28.68
CA ASP A 142 -8.86 7.54 -28.75
C ASP A 142 -9.79 7.49 -27.54
N GLU A 143 -9.27 7.69 -26.33
CA GLU A 143 -10.06 7.74 -25.11
C GLU A 143 -11.04 8.93 -25.13
N LEU A 144 -10.57 10.11 -25.57
CA LEU A 144 -11.42 11.29 -25.73
C LEU A 144 -12.50 11.09 -26.79
N VAL A 145 -12.15 10.55 -27.95
CA VAL A 145 -13.09 10.25 -29.03
C VAL A 145 -14.14 9.25 -28.55
N LYS A 146 -13.74 8.15 -27.88
CA LYS A 146 -14.68 7.17 -27.33
C LYS A 146 -15.62 7.79 -26.31
N LYS A 147 -15.10 8.65 -25.42
CA LYS A 147 -15.92 9.37 -24.45
C LYS A 147 -16.93 10.28 -25.14
N HIS A 148 -16.49 11.08 -26.11
CA HIS A 148 -17.35 12.01 -26.83
C HIS A 148 -18.43 11.28 -27.64
N VAL A 149 -18.08 10.18 -28.30
CA VAL A 149 -19.05 9.31 -29.01
C VAL A 149 -20.09 8.76 -28.04
N LYS A 150 -19.68 8.33 -26.83
CA LYS A 150 -20.60 7.85 -25.80
C LYS A 150 -21.54 8.97 -25.30
N ASP A 151 -21.00 10.16 -25.06
CA ASP A 151 -21.77 11.33 -24.60
C ASP A 151 -22.80 11.76 -25.67
N VAL A 152 -22.36 11.85 -26.94
CA VAL A 152 -23.25 12.16 -28.07
C VAL A 152 -24.34 11.10 -28.22
N LYS A 153 -24.01 9.80 -28.10
CA LYS A 153 -25.01 8.73 -28.14
C LYS A 153 -26.04 8.88 -27.02
N GLY A 154 -25.61 9.16 -25.79
CA GLY A 154 -26.51 9.40 -24.67
C GLY A 154 -27.40 10.63 -24.87
N HIS A 155 -26.87 11.70 -25.47
CA HIS A 155 -27.64 12.89 -25.83
C HIS A 155 -28.69 12.60 -26.90
N ILE A 156 -28.34 11.81 -27.93
CA ILE A 156 -29.28 11.37 -28.97
C ILE A 156 -30.39 10.50 -28.36
N GLU A 157 -30.05 9.52 -27.53
CA GLU A 157 -31.02 8.66 -26.86
C GLU A 157 -31.98 9.48 -25.99
N LYS A 158 -31.46 10.43 -25.21
CA LYS A 158 -32.28 11.33 -24.39
C LYS A 158 -33.18 12.22 -25.25
N TYR A 159 -32.65 12.81 -26.32
CA TYR A 159 -33.42 13.65 -27.24
C TYR A 159 -34.56 12.86 -27.91
N ILE A 160 -34.29 11.63 -28.37
CA ILE A 160 -35.31 10.74 -28.94
C ILE A 160 -36.37 10.43 -27.88
N LEU A 161 -35.97 10.04 -26.67
CA LEU A 161 -36.90 9.76 -25.58
C LEU A 161 -37.78 10.96 -25.27
N ASP A 162 -37.20 12.16 -25.14
CA ASP A 162 -37.93 13.37 -24.81
C ASP A 162 -38.87 13.80 -25.95
N LYS A 163 -38.41 13.71 -27.20
CA LYS A 163 -39.22 14.05 -28.38
C LYS A 163 -40.37 13.06 -28.61
N VAL A 164 -40.08 11.76 -28.54
CA VAL A 164 -41.09 10.71 -28.69
C VAL A 164 -42.12 10.79 -27.55
N LYS A 165 -41.68 11.00 -26.30
CA LYS A 165 -42.61 11.22 -25.18
C LYS A 165 -43.47 12.45 -25.40
N GLY A 166 -42.89 13.56 -25.86
CA GLY A 166 -43.62 14.79 -26.18
C GLY A 166 -44.67 14.57 -27.26
N GLU A 167 -44.30 13.94 -28.38
CA GLU A 167 -45.22 13.65 -29.48
C GLU A 167 -46.34 12.68 -29.07
N ILE A 168 -46.03 11.64 -28.27
CA ILE A 168 -47.05 10.73 -27.72
C ILE A 168 -48.00 11.48 -26.79
N LEU A 169 -47.51 12.36 -25.91
CA LEU A 169 -48.37 13.13 -25.01
C LEU A 169 -49.30 14.07 -25.78
N VAL A 170 -48.82 14.70 -26.86
CA VAL A 170 -49.63 15.54 -27.74
C VAL A 170 -50.71 14.69 -28.42
N GLN A 171 -50.34 13.57 -29.04
CA GLN A 171 -51.31 12.68 -29.70
C GLN A 171 -52.34 12.10 -28.73
N LEU A 172 -51.95 11.72 -27.52
CA LEU A 172 -52.87 11.25 -26.49
C LEU A 172 -53.81 12.37 -26.02
N SER A 173 -53.29 13.58 -25.83
CA SER A 173 -54.10 14.74 -25.42
C SER A 173 -55.13 15.08 -26.50
N ASP A 174 -54.73 15.13 -27.77
CA ASP A 174 -55.63 15.33 -28.91
C ASP A 174 -56.67 14.21 -29.02
N SER A 175 -56.26 12.96 -28.80
CA SER A 175 -57.17 11.82 -28.85
C SER A 175 -58.16 11.79 -27.67
N VAL A 176 -57.78 12.29 -26.50
CA VAL A 176 -58.67 12.41 -25.34
C VAL A 176 -59.64 13.57 -25.54
N LEU A 177 -59.14 14.75 -25.93
CA LEU A 177 -59.97 15.93 -26.18
C LEU A 177 -61.00 15.70 -27.28
N SER A 178 -60.64 14.96 -28.34
CA SER A 178 -61.58 14.59 -29.42
C SER A 178 -62.65 13.58 -28.99
N LYS A 179 -62.43 12.85 -27.90
CA LYS A 179 -63.40 11.87 -27.35
C LYS A 179 -64.24 12.44 -26.20
N ILE A 180 -63.90 13.61 -25.66
CA ILE A 180 -64.72 14.29 -24.66
C ILE A 180 -65.78 15.12 -25.39
N ASP A 181 -67.04 14.77 -25.15
CA ASP A 181 -68.18 15.56 -25.60
C ASP A 181 -68.50 16.63 -24.56
N PHE A 182 -67.91 17.82 -24.74
CA PHE A 182 -68.07 18.96 -23.83
C PHE A 182 -69.53 19.45 -23.69
N SER A 183 -70.45 18.99 -24.54
CA SER A 183 -71.88 19.31 -24.42
C SER A 183 -72.58 18.57 -23.27
N LYS A 184 -71.96 17.51 -22.72
CA LYS A 184 -72.50 16.68 -21.62
C LYS A 184 -71.97 17.05 -20.23
N ILE A 185 -71.02 17.98 -20.13
CA ILE A 185 -70.47 18.44 -18.86
C ILE A 185 -71.14 19.78 -18.55
N LYS A 186 -72.16 19.72 -17.70
CA LYS A 186 -72.92 20.86 -17.17
C LYS A 186 -72.72 20.94 -15.66
#